data_AF-A0A8B6CAC5-F1
#
_entry.id   AF-A0A8B6CAC5-F1
#
_cell.length_a   1.000
_cell.length_b   1.000
_cell.length_c   1.000
_cell.angle_alpha   90.00
_cell.angle_beta   90.00
_cell.angle_gamma   90.00
#
_symmetry.space_group_name_H-M   'P 1'
#
loop_
_entity.id
_entity.type
_entity.pdbx_description
1 polymer ?
#
loop_
_entity_poly.entity_id
_entity_poly.type
_entity_poly.pdbx_seq_one_letter_code
_entity_poly.pdbx_strand_id
1 'polypeptide(L)'
;MVTVRIELDDGFMSDGQGTVCCANDGWSTSKIEYSGTVHVLAWILDEENHDYDSYYQNISIHYATNPVPLPTILNIDDFFVTVEQCTNEKGHVQFVGNDWGGGVCSSREDAGHLVVKIFTFRDNKTCGIPASYPFSTLTYIDVTNNSIALYTCTNGYTLTSGDLVHQCMSPQWIGDPPSCQDTCGIPASYPFTTYTYTDVTNKSLALYTCMHGYKLTSGDVVHQCLSPKWIGNPPSCEVDTCGIPTSYPFSTNTYSHLTNNSFAIYSCKQGYEMISGDTVHQCFSPKWIGTPPNCHESCGIPISYPFSTKSFGHVTNNSFVLYKCLHGYSMASGDPIHTCISTRWIGVDPYCKESCGTPPSYDNTTYSYDDTVNGSIAVYKCKGGYFIHSGDTLHECKPPEWTGYPLECSNELTLDAISKLKEDIKKELLVDRKSTTAYINSKTSAADPRPSSRAIGTVGVVFLTLCLSILLLLDMIQCEKYRQMFQSCLR
;
A
#
# COMPACT_ATOMS: atom_id res chain seq x y z
N MET A 1 16.46 -18.57 -85.21
CA MET A 1 17.22 -18.76 -86.49
C MET A 1 18.20 -17.61 -86.66
N VAL A 2 19.47 -17.87 -87.01
CA VAL A 2 20.40 -16.79 -87.38
C VAL A 2 20.37 -16.62 -88.90
N THR A 3 20.00 -15.44 -89.38
CA THR A 3 20.02 -15.11 -90.80
C THR A 3 21.19 -14.17 -91.07
N VAL A 4 22.17 -14.61 -91.86
CA VAL A 4 23.33 -13.80 -92.24
C VAL A 4 23.12 -13.30 -93.67
N ARG A 5 23.24 -11.98 -93.88
CA ARG A 5 23.26 -11.37 -95.22
C ARG A 5 24.68 -10.95 -95.53
N ILE A 6 25.20 -11.41 -96.66
CA ILE A 6 26.51 -11.02 -97.19
C ILE A 6 26.23 -10.15 -98.41
N GLU A 7 26.70 -8.90 -98.41
CA GLU A 7 26.66 -8.02 -99.58
C GLU A 7 28.08 -7.91 -100.15
N LEU A 8 28.20 -8.18 -101.46
CA LEU A 8 29.42 -8.00 -102.24
C LEU A 8 29.24 -6.74 -103.09
N ASP A 9 30.21 -5.84 -103.05
CA ASP A 9 30.15 -4.56 -103.74
C ASP A 9 30.67 -4.71 -105.19
N ASP A 10 29.77 -4.87 -106.16
CA ASP A 10 30.09 -4.83 -107.59
C ASP A 10 29.94 -3.39 -108.11
N GLY A 11 31.01 -2.61 -107.98
CA GLY A 11 31.06 -1.21 -108.43
C GLY A 11 31.92 -0.97 -109.67
N PHE A 12 31.54 -1.45 -110.87
CA PHE A 12 31.94 -0.82 -112.14
C PHE A 12 30.91 -1.11 -113.27
N MET A 13 30.11 -0.09 -113.61
CA MET A 13 29.37 0.09 -114.88
C MET A 13 30.01 1.28 -115.61
N SER A 14 30.07 1.43 -116.94
CA SER A 14 29.23 0.88 -118.02
C SER A 14 29.92 1.00 -119.40
N ASP A 15 29.52 0.08 -120.29
CA ASP A 15 29.21 0.26 -121.71
C ASP A 15 30.27 0.68 -122.74
N GLY A 16 30.62 -0.30 -123.58
CA GLY A 16 31.17 -0.09 -124.91
C GLY A 16 31.40 -1.41 -125.63
N GLN A 17 30.40 -1.87 -126.39
CA GLN A 17 30.46 -2.82 -127.51
C GLN A 17 31.61 -3.85 -127.58
N GLY A 18 31.30 -5.15 -127.54
CA GLY A 18 32.26 -6.16 -128.01
C GLY A 18 31.94 -7.59 -127.63
N THR A 19 31.13 -8.25 -128.44
CA THR A 19 30.86 -9.69 -128.43
C THR A 19 32.11 -10.60 -128.45
N VAL A 20 32.04 -11.66 -127.62
CA VAL A 20 32.36 -13.08 -127.87
C VAL A 20 33.84 -13.50 -128.07
N CYS A 21 34.28 -14.50 -127.31
CA CYS A 21 34.63 -15.84 -127.83
C CYS A 21 35.12 -16.79 -126.72
N CYS A 22 34.46 -17.95 -126.59
CA CYS A 22 35.14 -19.16 -126.14
C CYS A 22 36.09 -19.62 -127.24
N ALA A 23 37.37 -19.85 -126.93
CA ALA A 23 38.20 -20.77 -127.68
C ALA A 23 39.32 -21.32 -126.78
N ASN A 24 39.58 -22.60 -127.00
CA ASN A 24 40.48 -23.47 -126.28
C ASN A 24 41.76 -23.64 -127.10
N ASP A 25 42.89 -23.16 -126.60
CA ASP A 25 44.23 -23.56 -127.02
C ASP A 25 45.28 -23.01 -126.05
N GLY A 26 46.30 -23.83 -125.79
CA GLY A 26 47.29 -23.61 -124.75
C GLY A 26 48.18 -22.39 -124.97
N TRP A 27 48.91 -22.07 -123.90
CA TRP A 27 49.93 -21.01 -123.75
C TRP A 27 49.39 -19.60 -123.46
N SER A 28 49.12 -19.31 -122.19
CA SER A 28 49.81 -18.25 -121.45
C SER A 28 49.22 -18.11 -120.05
N THR A 29 50.10 -18.09 -119.06
CA THR A 29 49.81 -17.77 -117.67
C THR A 29 49.70 -16.26 -117.53
N SER A 30 48.51 -15.73 -117.30
CA SER A 30 48.34 -14.43 -116.67
C SER A 30 47.19 -14.51 -115.66
N LYS A 31 47.60 -14.59 -114.39
CA LYS A 31 46.77 -14.36 -113.21
C LYS A 31 46.03 -13.03 -113.36
N ILE A 32 44.71 -13.05 -113.29
CA ILE A 32 43.93 -11.84 -113.01
C ILE A 32 43.61 -11.90 -111.51
N GLU A 33 44.22 -11.01 -110.73
CA GLU A 33 44.00 -10.87 -109.28
C GLU A 33 42.83 -9.91 -109.05
N TYR A 34 41.76 -10.39 -108.41
CA TYR A 34 40.69 -9.53 -107.87
C TYR A 34 40.86 -9.40 -106.35
N SER A 35 40.84 -8.17 -105.83
CA SER A 35 40.78 -7.89 -104.39
C SER A 35 39.44 -7.26 -104.04
N GLY A 36 38.71 -7.85 -103.11
CA GLY A 36 37.46 -7.31 -102.55
C GLY A 36 37.42 -7.48 -101.04
N THR A 37 36.80 -6.53 -100.35
CA THR A 37 36.59 -6.56 -98.89
C THR A 37 35.18 -7.10 -98.62
N VAL A 38 35.03 -8.07 -97.71
CA VAL A 38 33.72 -8.63 -97.34
C VAL A 38 33.28 -8.07 -96.00
N HIS A 39 32.10 -7.45 -95.96
CA HIS A 39 31.45 -7.05 -94.72
C HIS A 39 30.44 -8.13 -94.30
N VAL A 40 30.54 -8.62 -93.07
CA VAL A 40 29.59 -9.59 -92.51
C VAL A 40 28.73 -8.89 -91.47
N LEU A 41 27.44 -8.77 -91.73
CA LEU A 41 26.43 -8.31 -90.78
C LEU A 41 25.66 -9.52 -90.27
N ALA A 42 25.73 -9.77 -88.96
CA ALA A 42 24.96 -10.81 -88.30
C ALA A 42 24.00 -10.19 -87.28
N TRP A 43 22.77 -10.70 -87.26
CA TRP A 43 21.73 -10.33 -86.29
C TRP A 43 21.28 -11.61 -85.59
N ILE A 44 21.10 -11.54 -84.26
CA ILE A 44 20.51 -12.63 -83.49
C ILE A 44 19.03 -12.28 -83.30
N LEU A 45 18.14 -13.11 -83.82
CA LEU A 45 16.72 -13.02 -83.54
C LEU A 45 16.44 -13.82 -82.27
N ASP A 46 16.15 -13.11 -81.17
CA ASP A 46 15.48 -13.69 -80.00
C ASP A 46 13.98 -13.76 -80.32
N GLU A 47 13.37 -14.94 -80.24
CA GLU A 47 11.97 -15.15 -80.64
C GLU A 47 10.97 -14.59 -79.62
N GLU A 48 11.40 -14.07 -78.46
CA GLU A 48 10.48 -13.56 -77.43
C GLU A 48 10.66 -12.07 -77.04
N ASN A 49 11.74 -11.40 -77.41
CA ASN A 49 11.91 -9.96 -77.15
C ASN A 49 12.46 -9.22 -78.38
N HIS A 50 11.65 -8.32 -78.93
CA HIS A 50 11.99 -7.45 -80.05
C HIS A 50 12.98 -6.32 -79.67
N ASP A 51 14.17 -6.67 -79.18
CA ASP A 51 15.25 -5.70 -78.97
C ASP A 51 16.50 -6.12 -79.77
N TYR A 52 17.05 -5.18 -80.52
CA TYR A 52 18.08 -5.42 -81.53
C TYR A 52 19.44 -4.93 -81.02
N ASP A 53 20.36 -5.84 -80.69
CA ASP A 53 21.77 -5.48 -80.51
C ASP A 53 22.56 -5.76 -81.80
N SER A 54 23.00 -4.70 -82.48
CA SER A 54 23.85 -4.79 -83.67
C SER A 54 25.32 -4.75 -83.26
N TYR A 55 26.07 -5.83 -83.52
CA TYR A 55 27.52 -5.85 -83.32
C TYR A 55 28.25 -5.70 -84.66
N TYR A 56 29.14 -4.70 -84.75
CA TYR A 56 29.95 -4.42 -85.93
C TYR A 56 31.38 -4.93 -85.74
N GLN A 57 31.89 -5.74 -86.67
CA GLN A 57 33.33 -5.98 -86.77
C GLN A 57 33.76 -6.07 -88.23
N ASN A 58 34.69 -5.19 -88.63
CA ASN A 58 35.29 -5.21 -89.96
C ASN A 58 36.46 -6.21 -89.98
N ILE A 59 36.45 -7.15 -90.91
CA ILE A 59 37.57 -8.08 -91.13
C ILE A 59 38.05 -7.90 -92.57
N SER A 60 39.27 -7.39 -92.73
CA SER A 60 39.95 -7.32 -94.03
C SER A 60 40.84 -8.54 -94.19
N ILE A 61 40.62 -9.35 -95.22
CA ILE A 61 41.42 -10.54 -95.51
C ILE A 61 42.30 -10.26 -96.74
N HIS A 62 43.62 -10.25 -96.57
CA HIS A 62 44.57 -10.31 -97.67
C HIS A 62 45.08 -11.74 -97.83
N TYR A 63 45.03 -12.29 -99.05
CA TYR A 63 45.48 -13.65 -99.35
C TYR A 63 46.96 -13.83 -98.99
N ALA A 64 47.23 -14.72 -98.03
CA ALA A 64 48.53 -15.35 -97.87
C ALA A 64 48.33 -16.87 -97.84
N THR A 65 49.14 -17.59 -98.62
CA THR A 65 49.11 -19.04 -98.84
C THR A 65 49.57 -19.88 -97.63
N ASN A 66 49.32 -19.42 -96.40
CA ASN A 66 49.52 -20.17 -95.17
C ASN A 66 48.47 -19.76 -94.13
N PRO A 67 48.01 -20.67 -93.26
CA PRO A 67 46.95 -20.39 -92.30
C PRO A 67 47.39 -19.30 -91.32
N VAL A 68 46.74 -18.14 -91.37
CA VAL A 68 46.86 -17.11 -90.34
C VAL A 68 45.90 -17.49 -89.22
N PRO A 69 46.37 -17.68 -87.97
CA PRO A 69 45.44 -17.85 -86.85
C PRO A 69 44.74 -16.52 -86.62
N LEU A 70 43.43 -16.47 -86.84
CA LEU A 70 42.60 -15.35 -86.41
C LEU A 70 42.56 -15.32 -84.88
N PRO A 71 42.55 -14.13 -84.24
CA PRO A 71 42.37 -14.05 -82.80
C PRO A 71 40.96 -14.53 -82.44
N THR A 72 40.88 -15.77 -81.95
CA THR A 72 39.83 -16.22 -81.03
C THR A 72 39.77 -15.22 -79.88
N ILE A 73 38.71 -14.40 -79.81
CA ILE A 73 37.98 -14.04 -78.59
C ILE A 73 36.66 -13.44 -79.06
N LEU A 74 35.61 -14.25 -79.00
CA LEU A 74 34.25 -13.79 -78.72
C LEU A 74 33.83 -14.63 -77.52
N ASN A 75 34.20 -14.16 -76.33
CA ASN A 75 33.85 -14.80 -75.07
C ASN A 75 32.46 -14.33 -74.69
N ILE A 76 31.47 -15.05 -75.20
CA ILE A 76 30.14 -15.14 -74.62
C ILE A 76 30.04 -16.62 -74.24
N ASP A 77 29.74 -16.92 -72.99
CA ASP A 77 29.93 -18.25 -72.38
C ASP A 77 29.51 -19.40 -73.32
N ASP A 78 30.49 -20.26 -73.64
CA ASP A 78 30.40 -21.54 -74.36
C ASP A 78 30.04 -21.55 -75.86
N PHE A 79 30.56 -20.61 -76.67
CA PHE A 79 30.53 -20.75 -78.15
C PHE A 79 31.91 -21.10 -78.76
N PHE A 80 31.98 -22.22 -79.51
CA PHE A 80 33.08 -22.50 -80.42
C PHE A 80 32.60 -22.42 -81.87
N VAL A 81 33.22 -21.56 -82.68
CA VAL A 81 33.01 -21.51 -84.13
C VAL A 81 34.22 -22.15 -84.80
N THR A 82 34.06 -23.32 -85.42
CA THR A 82 35.04 -23.90 -86.33
C THR A 82 34.60 -23.70 -87.77
N VAL A 83 35.49 -23.18 -88.60
CA VAL A 83 35.30 -23.04 -90.05
C VAL A 83 36.19 -24.07 -90.72
N GLU A 84 35.61 -25.15 -91.25
CA GLU A 84 36.35 -26.09 -92.10
C GLU A 84 36.36 -25.62 -93.55
N GLN A 85 37.56 -25.53 -94.13
CA GLN A 85 37.76 -25.31 -95.55
C GLN A 85 37.91 -26.67 -96.24
N CYS A 86 37.02 -27.00 -97.18
CA CYS A 86 37.26 -28.09 -98.12
C CYS A 86 37.74 -27.53 -99.46
N THR A 87 38.99 -27.81 -99.81
CA THR A 87 39.55 -27.63 -101.15
C THR A 87 39.47 -28.93 -101.92
N ASN A 88 39.04 -28.90 -103.19
CA ASN A 88 39.32 -30.00 -104.13
C ASN A 88 40.74 -29.83 -104.72
N GLU A 89 41.30 -30.90 -105.31
CA GLU A 89 42.68 -30.97 -105.83
C GLU A 89 43.04 -29.97 -106.96
N LYS A 90 42.12 -29.10 -107.39
CA LYS A 90 42.34 -28.02 -108.38
C LYS A 90 41.81 -26.63 -107.98
N GLY A 91 41.39 -26.41 -106.73
CA GLY A 91 41.21 -25.06 -106.18
C GLY A 91 40.05 -24.20 -106.73
N HIS A 92 38.98 -24.80 -107.26
CA HIS A 92 37.75 -24.08 -107.65
C HIS A 92 36.58 -24.38 -106.69
N VAL A 93 35.76 -23.36 -106.39
CA VAL A 93 34.61 -23.41 -105.46
C VAL A 93 33.29 -23.46 -106.26
N GLN A 94 32.39 -24.40 -105.95
CA GLN A 94 31.01 -24.45 -106.49
C GLN A 94 30.02 -24.86 -105.38
N PHE A 95 28.77 -24.37 -105.46
CA PHE A 95 27.71 -24.57 -104.46
C PHE A 95 26.41 -25.11 -105.10
N VAL A 96 25.70 -26.01 -104.41
CA VAL A 96 24.34 -26.48 -104.74
C VAL A 96 23.54 -26.57 -103.44
N GLY A 97 22.28 -26.10 -103.43
CA GLY A 97 21.32 -26.31 -102.35
C GLY A 97 20.21 -27.28 -102.77
N ASN A 98 19.96 -28.31 -101.96
CA ASN A 98 18.71 -28.51 -101.21
C ASN A 98 18.55 -29.96 -100.72
N ASP A 99 17.73 -30.05 -99.68
CA ASP A 99 17.32 -31.18 -98.86
C ASP A 99 16.79 -32.43 -99.62
N TRP A 100 17.16 -33.60 -99.07
CA TRP A 100 16.67 -34.98 -99.30
C TRP A 100 16.67 -35.56 -100.74
N GLY A 101 17.64 -36.46 -100.98
CA GLY A 101 17.47 -37.62 -101.88
C GLY A 101 18.15 -37.53 -103.25
N GLY A 102 19.21 -38.34 -103.44
CA GLY A 102 19.59 -38.90 -104.75
C GLY A 102 20.48 -38.06 -105.68
N GLY A 103 21.74 -38.47 -105.80
CA GLY A 103 22.50 -38.67 -107.06
C GLY A 103 22.61 -37.56 -108.12
N VAL A 104 23.88 -37.35 -108.51
CA VAL A 104 24.40 -36.88 -109.82
C VAL A 104 24.76 -35.38 -109.91
N CYS A 105 26.05 -35.14 -110.14
CA CYS A 105 26.63 -33.84 -110.53
C CYS A 105 26.08 -33.41 -111.90
N SER A 106 25.48 -32.22 -111.96
CA SER A 106 25.14 -31.57 -113.22
C SER A 106 25.59 -30.11 -113.16
N SER A 107 26.43 -29.73 -114.11
CA SER A 107 26.91 -28.38 -114.35
C SER A 107 25.76 -27.45 -114.75
N ARG A 108 25.41 -26.50 -113.89
CA ARG A 108 24.58 -25.35 -114.26
C ARG A 108 25.02 -24.14 -113.43
N GLU A 109 25.20 -23.02 -114.10
CA GLU A 109 25.66 -21.75 -113.55
C GLU A 109 24.59 -21.18 -112.63
N ASP A 110 24.71 -21.40 -111.31
CA ASP A 110 23.83 -20.83 -110.30
C ASP A 110 24.64 -20.31 -109.10
N ALA A 111 24.23 -19.14 -108.60
CA ALA A 111 24.86 -18.39 -107.51
C ALA A 111 24.95 -19.23 -106.22
N GLY A 112 26.14 -19.23 -105.61
CA GLY A 112 26.43 -20.09 -104.47
C GLY A 112 26.19 -19.45 -103.10
N HIS A 113 25.46 -20.14 -102.24
CA HIS A 113 25.27 -19.78 -100.82
C HIS A 113 26.21 -20.57 -99.92
N LEU A 114 26.95 -19.87 -99.05
CA LEU A 114 27.68 -20.47 -97.92
C LEU A 114 26.67 -20.95 -96.85
N VAL A 115 26.61 -22.25 -96.59
CA VAL A 115 25.78 -22.80 -95.51
C VAL A 115 26.64 -23.02 -94.27
N VAL A 116 26.51 -22.15 -93.27
CA VAL A 116 27.08 -22.33 -91.94
C VAL A 116 26.06 -23.10 -91.09
N LYS A 117 26.36 -24.34 -90.72
CA LYS A 117 25.55 -25.11 -89.76
C LYS A 117 26.09 -24.87 -88.36
N ILE A 118 25.37 -24.06 -87.59
CA ILE A 118 25.64 -23.85 -86.16
C ILE A 118 24.81 -24.87 -85.39
N PHE A 119 25.46 -25.78 -84.67
CA PHE A 119 24.80 -26.69 -83.72
C PHE A 119 24.84 -26.04 -82.33
N THR A 120 23.66 -25.77 -81.75
CA THR A 120 23.54 -25.36 -80.35
C THR A 120 23.14 -26.57 -79.50
N PHE A 121 23.97 -26.98 -78.56
CA PHE A 121 23.59 -27.92 -77.50
C PHE A 121 23.21 -27.11 -76.26
N ARG A 122 21.91 -27.04 -75.95
CA ARG A 122 21.41 -26.45 -74.71
C ARG A 122 21.36 -27.57 -73.65
N ASP A 123 22.47 -27.85 -72.98
CA ASP A 123 22.45 -28.70 -71.77
C ASP A 123 21.83 -27.89 -70.62
N ASN A 124 20.50 -27.83 -70.60
CA ASN A 124 19.76 -27.14 -69.54
C ASN A 124 19.84 -28.00 -68.26
N LYS A 125 20.76 -27.68 -67.35
CA LYS A 125 20.88 -28.31 -66.03
C LYS A 125 19.56 -28.11 -65.26
N THR A 126 18.75 -29.17 -65.17
CA THR A 126 17.40 -29.15 -64.57
C THR A 126 17.29 -30.14 -63.42
N CYS A 127 16.44 -29.85 -62.43
CA CYS A 127 16.19 -30.71 -61.26
C CYS A 127 15.02 -31.69 -61.43
N GLY A 128 14.36 -31.70 -62.60
CA GLY A 128 13.10 -32.42 -62.79
C GLY A 128 11.93 -31.82 -62.02
N ILE A 129 10.76 -32.46 -62.11
CA ILE A 129 9.53 -32.00 -61.44
C ILE A 129 9.67 -32.17 -59.92
N PRO A 130 9.42 -31.13 -59.09
CA PRO A 130 9.46 -31.25 -57.64
C PRO A 130 8.49 -32.33 -57.11
N ALA A 131 8.86 -32.99 -56.01
CA ALA A 131 8.01 -33.98 -55.37
C ALA A 131 6.73 -33.34 -54.79
N SER A 132 5.61 -34.06 -54.81
CA SER A 132 4.38 -33.62 -54.13
C SER A 132 4.28 -34.22 -52.73
N TYR A 133 3.78 -33.44 -51.77
CA TYR A 133 3.63 -33.87 -50.38
C TYR A 133 2.17 -33.79 -49.91
N PRO A 134 1.70 -34.71 -49.04
CA PRO A 134 0.32 -34.76 -48.57
C PRO A 134 -0.13 -33.46 -47.91
N PHE A 135 -1.39 -33.06 -48.13
CA PHE A 135 -2.00 -31.87 -47.53
C PHE A 135 -1.23 -30.56 -47.84
N SER A 136 -0.49 -30.54 -48.95
CA SER A 136 0.19 -29.36 -49.48
C SER A 136 -0.14 -29.16 -50.96
N THR A 137 -0.09 -27.91 -51.40
CA THR A 137 -0.17 -27.50 -52.80
C THR A 137 1.20 -27.04 -53.27
N LEU A 138 1.67 -27.61 -54.38
CA LEU A 138 2.96 -27.29 -55.02
C LEU A 138 2.75 -26.27 -56.15
N THR A 139 3.55 -25.21 -56.13
CA THR A 139 3.63 -24.19 -57.18
C THR A 139 5.08 -23.94 -57.60
N TYR A 140 5.37 -23.98 -58.90
CA TYR A 140 6.69 -23.68 -59.47
C TYR A 140 6.53 -23.13 -60.90
N ILE A 141 7.48 -22.30 -61.35
CA ILE A 141 7.44 -21.66 -62.68
C ILE A 141 8.32 -22.41 -63.67
N ASP A 142 9.51 -22.86 -63.23
CA ASP A 142 10.48 -23.58 -64.03
C ASP A 142 11.26 -24.60 -63.17
N VAL A 143 12.04 -25.47 -63.80
CA VAL A 143 12.85 -26.55 -63.21
C VAL A 143 14.35 -26.37 -63.48
N THR A 144 14.76 -25.22 -63.99
CA THR A 144 16.16 -24.86 -64.23
C THR A 144 16.89 -24.52 -62.94
N ASN A 145 18.22 -24.57 -62.98
CA ASN A 145 19.06 -24.25 -61.83
C ASN A 145 18.69 -22.89 -61.20
N ASN A 146 18.61 -22.84 -59.87
CA ASN A 146 18.12 -21.73 -59.03
C ASN A 146 16.61 -21.46 -59.07
N SER A 147 15.80 -22.24 -59.81
CA SER A 147 14.34 -22.15 -59.74
C SER A 147 13.81 -22.50 -58.34
N ILE A 148 12.63 -21.99 -58.00
CA ILE A 148 12.01 -22.16 -56.68
C ILE A 148 10.69 -22.94 -56.82
N ALA A 149 10.53 -23.95 -55.96
CA ALA A 149 9.28 -24.66 -55.73
C ALA A 149 8.72 -24.22 -54.38
N LEU A 150 7.52 -23.63 -54.40
CA LEU A 150 6.81 -23.16 -53.22
C LEU A 150 5.68 -24.15 -52.88
N TYR A 151 5.75 -24.70 -51.68
CA TYR A 151 4.70 -25.47 -51.06
C TYR A 151 3.87 -24.57 -50.17
N THR A 152 2.57 -24.79 -50.15
CA THR A 152 1.65 -24.17 -49.20
C THR A 152 0.75 -25.25 -48.63
N CYS A 153 0.49 -25.23 -47.32
CA CYS A 153 -0.42 -26.21 -46.74
C CYS A 153 -1.85 -25.95 -47.22
N THR A 154 -2.59 -27.01 -47.56
CA THR A 154 -3.99 -26.91 -47.99
C THR A 154 -4.85 -26.29 -46.88
N ASN A 155 -5.93 -25.58 -47.25
CA ASN A 155 -6.83 -24.92 -46.28
C ASN A 155 -7.20 -25.82 -45.08
N GLY A 156 -6.90 -25.37 -43.88
CA GLY A 156 -7.11 -26.12 -42.62
C GLY A 156 -5.83 -26.78 -42.07
N TYR A 157 -4.78 -26.91 -42.88
CA TYR A 157 -3.51 -27.49 -42.48
C TYR A 157 -2.43 -26.42 -42.32
N THR A 158 -1.53 -26.60 -41.37
CA THR A 158 -0.38 -25.73 -41.10
C THR A 158 0.92 -26.52 -41.14
N LEU A 159 2.01 -25.87 -41.54
CA LEU A 159 3.34 -26.48 -41.54
C LEU A 159 3.76 -26.79 -40.10
N THR A 160 3.98 -28.06 -39.78
CA THR A 160 4.51 -28.49 -38.48
C THR A 160 6.02 -28.75 -38.53
N SER A 161 6.56 -29.13 -39.67
CA SER A 161 8.00 -29.38 -39.87
C SER A 161 8.40 -29.35 -41.35
N GLY A 162 9.68 -29.14 -41.65
CA GLY A 162 10.22 -29.08 -43.02
C GLY A 162 10.17 -27.68 -43.63
N ASP A 163 10.49 -27.58 -44.93
CA ASP A 163 10.62 -26.31 -45.64
C ASP A 163 9.49 -26.12 -46.66
N LEU A 164 8.88 -24.93 -46.66
CA LEU A 164 7.89 -24.56 -47.69
C LEU A 164 8.53 -24.09 -49.00
N VAL A 165 9.84 -23.84 -49.00
CA VAL A 165 10.56 -23.32 -50.16
C VAL A 165 11.69 -24.28 -50.48
N HIS A 166 11.61 -24.93 -51.64
CA HIS A 166 12.70 -25.77 -52.14
C HIS A 166 13.38 -25.06 -53.32
N GLN A 167 14.71 -25.09 -53.35
CA GLN A 167 15.50 -24.47 -54.40
C GLN A 167 16.15 -25.54 -55.29
N CYS A 168 16.02 -25.41 -56.61
CA CYS A 168 16.68 -26.30 -57.55
C CYS A 168 18.19 -26.00 -57.58
N MET A 169 18.99 -26.96 -57.12
CA MET A 169 20.43 -27.01 -57.35
C MET A 169 20.72 -28.28 -58.15
N SER A 170 20.81 -28.13 -59.48
CA SER A 170 20.82 -29.26 -60.41
C SER A 170 21.87 -30.33 -60.00
N PRO A 171 21.46 -31.60 -59.83
CA PRO A 171 20.23 -32.22 -60.32
C PRO A 171 19.09 -32.37 -59.27
N GLN A 172 19.13 -31.71 -58.12
CA GLN A 172 18.18 -31.95 -57.03
C GLN A 172 17.52 -30.67 -56.48
N TRP A 173 16.30 -30.83 -55.96
CA TRP A 173 15.63 -29.81 -55.16
C TRP A 173 16.12 -29.88 -53.72
N ILE A 174 16.62 -28.76 -53.19
CA ILE A 174 17.11 -28.63 -51.82
C ILE A 174 16.00 -28.05 -50.94
N GLY A 175 15.65 -28.80 -49.90
CA GLY A 175 14.73 -28.41 -48.82
C GLY A 175 14.16 -29.65 -48.14
N ASP A 176 13.84 -29.54 -46.85
CA ASP A 176 13.26 -30.64 -46.10
C ASP A 176 11.78 -30.85 -46.49
N PRO A 177 11.29 -32.11 -46.61
CA PRO A 177 9.89 -32.39 -46.91
C PRO A 177 8.91 -31.67 -45.95
N PRO A 178 8.01 -30.80 -46.45
CA PRO A 178 7.02 -30.13 -45.61
C PRO A 178 5.98 -31.12 -45.09
N SER A 179 5.77 -31.10 -43.77
CA SER A 179 4.69 -31.82 -43.09
C SER A 179 3.59 -30.84 -42.72
N CYS A 180 2.43 -30.98 -43.35
CA CYS A 180 1.25 -30.18 -43.06
C CYS A 180 0.26 -31.00 -42.20
N GLN A 181 -0.15 -30.48 -41.04
CA GLN A 181 -1.13 -31.11 -40.16
C GLN A 181 -2.30 -30.17 -39.83
N ASP A 182 -3.44 -30.76 -39.49
CA ASP A 182 -4.67 -30.07 -39.11
C ASP A 182 -4.54 -29.53 -37.66
N THR A 183 -4.38 -28.20 -37.53
CA THR A 183 -4.08 -27.53 -36.25
C THR A 183 -5.02 -26.35 -35.97
N CYS A 184 -5.17 -26.00 -34.70
CA CYS A 184 -5.94 -24.83 -34.27
C CYS A 184 -5.08 -23.58 -34.05
N GLY A 185 -3.76 -23.66 -34.28
CA GLY A 185 -2.79 -22.64 -33.88
C GLY A 185 -2.66 -22.50 -32.36
N ILE A 186 -1.94 -21.45 -31.92
CA ILE A 186 -1.73 -21.18 -30.48
C ILE A 186 -3.05 -20.70 -29.85
N PRO A 187 -3.45 -21.22 -28.68
CA PRO A 187 -4.65 -20.76 -27.97
C PRO A 187 -4.65 -19.24 -27.72
N ALA A 188 -5.83 -18.63 -27.79
CA ALA A 188 -5.98 -17.19 -27.56
C ALA A 188 -5.70 -16.81 -26.09
N SER A 189 -5.04 -15.69 -25.84
CA SER A 189 -4.86 -15.16 -24.48
C SER A 189 -6.11 -14.39 -24.02
N TYR A 190 -6.58 -14.62 -22.80
CA TYR A 190 -7.67 -13.87 -22.19
C TYR A 190 -7.19 -13.03 -20.98
N PRO A 191 -7.84 -11.90 -20.67
CA PRO A 191 -7.44 -11.05 -19.54
C PRO A 191 -7.41 -11.79 -18.21
N PHE A 192 -6.39 -11.52 -17.39
CA PHE A 192 -6.22 -12.11 -16.05
C PHE A 192 -6.19 -13.65 -16.02
N THR A 193 -5.85 -14.28 -17.14
CA THR A 193 -5.66 -15.73 -17.25
C THR A 193 -4.23 -16.07 -17.65
N THR A 194 -3.77 -17.24 -17.22
CA THR A 194 -2.64 -17.96 -17.80
C THR A 194 -3.17 -19.22 -18.45
N TYR A 195 -2.44 -19.76 -19.43
CA TYR A 195 -2.84 -21.02 -20.06
C TYR A 195 -1.65 -21.92 -20.35
N THR A 196 -1.91 -23.21 -20.35
CA THR A 196 -1.01 -24.26 -20.82
C THR A 196 -1.76 -25.11 -21.85
N TYR A 197 -1.06 -25.75 -22.78
CA TYR A 197 -1.69 -26.62 -23.76
C TYR A 197 -0.82 -27.83 -24.05
N THR A 198 -1.44 -28.93 -24.47
CA THR A 198 -0.72 -30.18 -24.77
C THR A 198 0.05 -30.11 -26.08
N ASP A 199 -0.62 -29.62 -27.12
CA ASP A 199 -0.11 -29.42 -28.49
C ASP A 199 -1.12 -28.50 -29.23
N VAL A 200 -0.90 -28.18 -30.50
CA VAL A 200 -1.80 -27.37 -31.35
C VAL A 200 -2.59 -28.20 -32.36
N THR A 201 -2.35 -29.50 -32.42
CA THR A 201 -2.98 -30.46 -33.34
C THR A 201 -4.42 -30.79 -32.92
N ASN A 202 -5.22 -31.30 -33.85
CA ASN A 202 -6.61 -31.69 -33.60
C ASN A 202 -6.75 -32.62 -32.37
N LYS A 203 -7.78 -32.36 -31.53
CA LYS A 203 -8.06 -32.99 -30.22
C LYS A 203 -7.12 -32.59 -29.07
N SER A 204 -6.15 -31.71 -29.30
CA SER A 204 -5.34 -31.14 -28.21
C SER A 204 -6.19 -30.33 -27.23
N LEU A 205 -5.70 -30.16 -26.01
CA LEU A 205 -6.39 -29.44 -24.94
C LEU A 205 -5.57 -28.23 -24.48
N ALA A 206 -6.24 -27.10 -24.29
CA ALA A 206 -5.71 -25.92 -23.63
C ALA A 206 -6.43 -25.75 -22.30
N LEU A 207 -5.66 -25.61 -21.22
CA LEU A 207 -6.14 -25.38 -19.86
C LEU A 207 -5.85 -23.94 -19.47
N TYR A 208 -6.92 -23.18 -19.24
CA TYR A 208 -6.89 -21.82 -18.72
C TYR A 208 -7.02 -21.82 -17.20
N THR A 209 -6.18 -21.02 -16.56
CA THR A 209 -6.17 -20.82 -15.10
C THR A 209 -6.22 -19.32 -14.82
N CYS A 210 -7.04 -18.89 -13.87
CA CYS A 210 -7.01 -17.48 -13.45
C CYS A 210 -5.67 -17.16 -12.77
N MET A 211 -5.15 -15.96 -13.02
CA MET A 211 -3.96 -15.47 -12.33
C MET A 211 -4.18 -15.41 -10.82
N HIS A 212 -3.09 -15.44 -10.05
CA HIS A 212 -3.16 -15.37 -8.60
C HIS A 212 -3.96 -14.14 -8.12
N GLY A 213 -4.98 -14.36 -7.29
CA GLY A 213 -5.89 -13.32 -6.81
C GLY A 213 -7.14 -13.09 -7.68
N TYR A 214 -7.35 -13.89 -8.72
CA TYR A 214 -8.55 -13.89 -9.55
C TYR A 214 -9.25 -15.25 -9.48
N LYS A 215 -10.58 -15.25 -9.62
CA LYS A 215 -11.41 -16.46 -9.71
C LYS A 215 -12.22 -16.48 -10.99
N LEU A 216 -12.49 -17.68 -11.49
CA LEU A 216 -13.33 -17.88 -12.67
C LEU A 216 -14.78 -17.51 -12.31
N THR A 217 -15.35 -16.56 -13.04
CA THR A 217 -16.75 -16.15 -12.87
C THR A 217 -17.64 -16.70 -13.98
N SER A 218 -17.12 -16.87 -15.20
CA SER A 218 -17.84 -17.46 -16.33
C SER A 218 -16.89 -18.04 -17.38
N GLY A 219 -17.43 -18.86 -18.30
CA GLY A 219 -16.66 -19.46 -19.40
C GLY A 219 -16.05 -20.82 -19.05
N ASP A 220 -15.26 -21.36 -19.99
CA ASP A 220 -14.70 -22.70 -19.88
C ASP A 220 -13.19 -22.65 -19.61
N VAL A 221 -12.74 -23.47 -18.66
CA VAL A 221 -11.31 -23.61 -18.32
C VAL A 221 -10.57 -24.57 -19.26
N VAL A 222 -11.29 -25.46 -19.94
CA VAL A 222 -10.69 -26.40 -20.90
C VAL A 222 -11.23 -26.06 -22.28
N HIS A 223 -10.34 -25.71 -23.20
CA HIS A 223 -10.67 -25.54 -24.61
C HIS A 223 -10.10 -26.72 -25.39
N GLN A 224 -10.91 -27.31 -26.26
CA GLN A 224 -10.49 -28.43 -27.10
C GLN A 224 -10.22 -27.95 -28.52
N CYS A 225 -9.07 -28.29 -29.07
CA CYS A 225 -8.78 -28.03 -30.48
C CYS A 225 -9.67 -28.93 -31.34
N LEU A 226 -10.62 -28.32 -32.05
CA LEU A 226 -11.35 -28.94 -33.14
C LEU A 226 -11.06 -28.10 -34.39
N SER A 227 -10.05 -28.54 -35.14
CA SER A 227 -9.46 -27.75 -36.22
C SER A 227 -10.52 -27.15 -37.15
N PRO A 228 -10.43 -25.85 -37.50
CA PRO A 228 -9.29 -24.95 -37.27
C PRO A 228 -9.40 -24.09 -36.00
N LYS A 229 -10.24 -24.44 -35.02
CA LYS A 229 -10.52 -23.57 -33.85
C LYS A 229 -10.45 -24.29 -32.52
N TRP A 230 -9.99 -23.57 -31.51
CA TRP A 230 -10.18 -23.94 -30.11
C TRP A 230 -11.65 -23.74 -29.72
N ILE A 231 -12.30 -24.81 -29.29
CA ILE A 231 -13.69 -24.84 -28.86
C ILE A 231 -13.75 -24.69 -27.34
N GLY A 232 -14.42 -23.64 -26.89
CA GLY A 232 -14.69 -23.32 -25.50
C GLY A 232 -15.12 -21.87 -25.35
N ASN A 233 -15.94 -21.59 -24.36
CA ASN A 233 -16.33 -20.22 -24.05
C ASN A 233 -15.15 -19.47 -23.41
N PRO A 234 -14.87 -18.22 -23.82
CA PRO A 234 -13.82 -17.40 -23.22
C PRO A 234 -13.93 -17.35 -21.68
N PRO A 235 -12.90 -17.75 -20.91
CA PRO A 235 -12.91 -17.64 -19.46
C PRO A 235 -12.86 -16.18 -19.03
N SER A 236 -13.75 -15.80 -18.12
CA SER A 236 -13.76 -14.52 -17.43
C SER A 236 -13.26 -14.73 -16.00
N CYS A 237 -12.16 -14.07 -15.66
CA CYS A 237 -11.57 -14.09 -14.33
C CYS A 237 -11.72 -12.71 -13.69
N GLU A 238 -12.39 -12.65 -12.55
CA GLU A 238 -12.55 -11.42 -11.78
C GLU A 238 -11.77 -11.50 -10.46
N VAL A 239 -11.45 -10.34 -9.89
CA VAL A 239 -10.69 -10.25 -8.65
C VAL A 239 -11.43 -11.01 -7.54
N ASP A 240 -10.71 -11.92 -6.88
CA ASP A 240 -11.26 -12.72 -5.80
C ASP A 240 -11.36 -11.89 -4.53
N THR A 241 -12.55 -11.31 -4.31
CA THR A 241 -12.82 -10.38 -3.21
C THR A 241 -13.96 -10.86 -2.31
N CYS A 242 -13.94 -10.40 -1.05
CA CYS A 242 -15.01 -10.61 -0.08
C CYS A 242 -16.18 -9.61 -0.23
N GLY A 243 -16.12 -8.71 -1.22
CA GLY A 243 -17.03 -7.57 -1.32
C GLY A 243 -16.84 -6.55 -0.18
N ILE A 244 -17.64 -5.48 -0.20
CA ILE A 244 -17.57 -4.44 0.84
C ILE A 244 -18.00 -5.03 2.20
N PRO A 245 -17.27 -4.81 3.30
CA PRO A 245 -17.65 -5.29 4.62
C PRO A 245 -19.05 -4.84 5.03
N THR A 246 -19.80 -5.75 5.66
CA THR A 246 -21.18 -5.50 6.07
C THR A 246 -21.28 -4.36 7.08
N SER A 247 -22.26 -3.48 6.94
CA SER A 247 -22.56 -2.47 7.95
C SER A 247 -23.39 -3.08 9.08
N TYR A 248 -22.99 -2.83 10.33
CA TYR A 248 -23.75 -3.25 11.52
C TYR A 248 -24.35 -2.03 12.23
N PRO A 249 -25.46 -2.20 12.98
CA PRO A 249 -26.09 -1.13 13.72
C PRO A 249 -25.13 -0.47 14.72
N PHE A 250 -25.17 0.86 14.80
CA PHE A 250 -24.37 1.67 15.73
C PHE A 250 -22.85 1.46 15.65
N SER A 251 -22.35 0.83 14.58
CA SER A 251 -20.94 0.67 14.30
C SER A 251 -20.52 1.44 13.05
N THR A 252 -19.21 1.61 12.91
CA THR A 252 -18.49 2.07 11.72
C THR A 252 -17.44 1.03 11.38
N ASN A 253 -17.08 0.94 10.10
CA ASN A 253 -15.98 0.08 9.67
C ASN A 253 -15.04 0.82 8.71
N THR A 254 -13.77 0.43 8.75
CA THR A 254 -12.75 0.81 7.78
C THR A 254 -12.05 -0.45 7.30
N TYR A 255 -11.54 -0.48 6.08
CA TYR A 255 -10.89 -1.67 5.52
C TYR A 255 -9.72 -1.29 4.61
N SER A 256 -8.72 -2.17 4.51
CA SER A 256 -7.54 -1.93 3.67
C SER A 256 -7.82 -2.21 2.19
N HIS A 257 -8.16 -3.46 1.87
CA HIS A 257 -8.53 -3.93 0.54
C HIS A 257 -9.68 -4.93 0.64
N LEU A 258 -10.24 -5.32 -0.50
CA LEU A 258 -11.35 -6.30 -0.56
C LEU A 258 -10.87 -7.72 -0.87
N THR A 259 -9.57 -7.92 -1.11
CA THR A 259 -8.96 -9.18 -1.51
C THR A 259 -8.69 -10.10 -0.32
N ASN A 260 -8.48 -11.39 -0.61
CA ASN A 260 -8.16 -12.39 0.40
C ASN A 260 -7.01 -11.95 1.34
N ASN A 261 -7.11 -12.31 2.63
CA ASN A 261 -6.22 -11.90 3.72
C ASN A 261 -6.22 -10.41 4.10
N SER A 262 -7.10 -9.60 3.51
CA SER A 262 -7.30 -8.20 3.97
C SER A 262 -8.08 -8.14 5.28
N PHE A 263 -8.06 -6.98 5.94
CA PHE A 263 -8.75 -6.78 7.22
C PHE A 263 -9.73 -5.61 7.15
N ALA A 264 -10.87 -5.78 7.82
CA ALA A 264 -11.84 -4.74 8.11
C ALA A 264 -11.88 -4.52 9.62
N ILE A 265 -11.72 -3.28 10.05
CA ILE A 265 -11.71 -2.86 11.46
C ILE A 265 -13.05 -2.23 11.78
N TYR A 266 -13.74 -2.78 12.76
CA TYR A 266 -15.01 -2.29 13.27
C TYR A 266 -14.82 -1.53 14.59
N SER A 267 -15.51 -0.41 14.69
CA SER A 267 -15.59 0.42 15.90
C SER A 267 -17.03 0.85 16.15
N CYS A 268 -17.39 1.10 17.40
CA CYS A 268 -18.70 1.66 17.71
C CYS A 268 -18.72 3.16 17.45
N LYS A 269 -19.89 3.69 17.07
CA LYS A 269 -20.12 5.13 16.89
C LYS A 269 -19.95 5.86 18.23
N GLN A 270 -19.78 7.19 18.16
CA GLN A 270 -19.72 8.02 19.36
C GLN A 270 -20.94 7.81 20.26
N GLY A 271 -20.71 7.62 21.56
CA GLY A 271 -21.74 7.30 22.54
C GLY A 271 -22.09 5.81 22.64
N TYR A 272 -21.36 4.93 21.95
CA TYR A 272 -21.53 3.49 22.02
C TYR A 272 -20.21 2.78 22.32
N GLU A 273 -20.29 1.63 22.99
CA GLU A 273 -19.17 0.76 23.29
C GLU A 273 -19.46 -0.69 22.88
N MET A 274 -18.42 -1.39 22.42
CA MET A 274 -18.53 -2.78 21.99
C MET A 274 -18.56 -3.69 23.21
N ILE A 275 -19.69 -4.37 23.43
CA ILE A 275 -19.85 -5.30 24.55
C ILE A 275 -19.56 -6.74 24.15
N SER A 276 -19.67 -7.06 22.87
CA SER A 276 -19.32 -8.35 22.28
C SER A 276 -19.08 -8.22 20.78
N GLY A 277 -18.48 -9.26 20.18
CA GLY A 277 -18.11 -9.27 18.77
C GLY A 277 -16.63 -8.97 18.54
N ASP A 278 -16.19 -9.10 17.29
CA ASP A 278 -14.80 -8.89 16.90
C ASP A 278 -14.59 -7.49 16.32
N THR A 279 -13.51 -6.83 16.76
CA THR A 279 -13.07 -5.55 16.20
C THR A 279 -12.39 -5.71 14.84
N VAL A 280 -11.93 -6.90 14.50
CA VAL A 280 -11.21 -7.18 13.25
C VAL A 280 -11.87 -8.35 12.54
N HIS A 281 -12.34 -8.12 11.32
CA HIS A 281 -12.82 -9.18 10.43
C HIS A 281 -11.78 -9.40 9.34
N GLN A 282 -11.46 -10.66 9.06
CA GLN A 282 -10.49 -11.02 8.03
C GLN A 282 -11.20 -11.51 6.77
N CYS A 283 -10.79 -11.01 5.60
CA CYS A 283 -11.34 -11.48 4.34
C CYS A 283 -10.80 -12.87 4.02
N PHE A 284 -11.68 -13.86 4.03
CA PHE A 284 -11.45 -15.17 3.47
C PHE A 284 -12.47 -15.39 2.34
N SER A 285 -12.04 -15.13 1.10
CA SER A 285 -12.97 -15.02 -0.03
C SER A 285 -13.92 -16.23 -0.12
N PRO A 286 -15.25 -16.01 -0.26
CA PRO A 286 -15.92 -14.75 -0.60
C PRO A 286 -16.48 -13.98 0.61
N LYS A 287 -16.07 -14.28 1.85
CA LYS A 287 -16.68 -13.70 3.06
C LYS A 287 -15.68 -13.09 4.01
N TRP A 288 -16.12 -12.02 4.68
CA TRP A 288 -15.45 -11.52 5.86
C TRP A 288 -15.73 -12.45 7.04
N ILE A 289 -14.68 -12.98 7.65
CA ILE A 289 -14.74 -13.83 8.85
C ILE A 289 -14.55 -12.95 10.08
N GLY A 290 -15.55 -12.98 10.96
CA GLY A 290 -15.53 -12.33 12.26
C GLY A 290 -16.93 -12.29 12.85
N THR A 291 -17.03 -12.22 14.17
CA THR A 291 -18.32 -12.09 14.86
C THR A 291 -18.82 -10.65 14.75
N PRO A 292 -20.12 -10.43 14.43
CA PRO A 292 -20.69 -9.09 14.32
C PRO A 292 -20.45 -8.25 15.59
N PRO A 293 -19.95 -7.01 15.45
CA PRO A 293 -19.79 -6.09 16.57
C PRO A 293 -21.15 -5.75 17.16
N ASN A 294 -21.28 -5.90 18.47
CA ASN A 294 -22.47 -5.57 19.22
C ASN A 294 -22.21 -4.32 20.06
N CYS A 295 -22.72 -3.18 19.58
CA CYS A 295 -22.53 -1.87 20.16
C CYS A 295 -23.74 -1.47 21.00
N HIS A 296 -23.52 -1.04 22.24
CA HIS A 296 -24.54 -0.55 23.16
C HIS A 296 -24.24 0.87 23.63
N GLU A 297 -25.28 1.62 24.03
CA GLU A 297 -25.11 2.96 24.58
C GLU A 297 -24.15 2.95 25.77
N SER A 298 -23.21 3.88 25.74
CA SER A 298 -22.12 4.00 26.69
C SER A 298 -21.91 5.46 27.05
N CYS A 299 -21.65 5.69 28.34
CA CYS A 299 -21.29 6.99 28.87
C CYS A 299 -19.80 7.32 28.69
N GLY A 300 -19.03 6.37 28.15
CA GLY A 300 -17.58 6.47 28.02
C GLY A 300 -16.85 6.45 29.35
N ILE A 301 -15.54 6.66 29.30
CA ILE A 301 -14.69 6.68 30.49
C ILE A 301 -15.14 7.85 31.40
N PRO A 302 -15.48 7.61 32.68
CA PRO A 302 -15.90 8.66 33.59
C PRO A 302 -14.86 9.78 33.73
N ILE A 303 -15.29 11.00 34.03
CA ILE A 303 -14.40 12.16 34.17
C ILE A 303 -13.53 12.00 35.43
N SER A 304 -12.32 12.56 35.42
CA SER A 304 -11.46 12.63 36.62
C SER A 304 -11.65 13.97 37.33
N TYR A 305 -11.86 13.96 38.64
CA TYR A 305 -11.96 15.17 39.45
C TYR A 305 -10.72 15.36 40.34
N PRO A 306 -10.31 16.61 40.65
CA PRO A 306 -9.15 16.89 41.49
C PRO A 306 -9.21 16.22 42.87
N PHE A 307 -8.07 15.77 43.37
CA PHE A 307 -7.92 15.13 44.68
C PHE A 307 -8.86 13.91 44.91
N SER A 308 -9.29 13.27 43.82
CA SER A 308 -10.16 12.10 43.85
C SER A 308 -9.60 10.95 43.01
N THR A 309 -10.05 9.75 43.33
CA THR A 309 -9.86 8.53 42.55
C THR A 309 -11.21 8.03 42.08
N LYS A 310 -11.25 7.34 40.94
CA LYS A 310 -12.47 6.78 40.37
C LYS A 310 -12.29 5.28 40.16
N SER A 311 -13.34 4.51 40.46
CA SER A 311 -13.40 3.08 40.25
C SER A 311 -14.69 2.75 39.50
N PHE A 312 -14.58 2.07 38.36
CA PHE A 312 -15.71 1.70 37.51
C PHE A 312 -15.43 0.35 36.83
N GLY A 313 -16.49 -0.36 36.49
CA GLY A 313 -16.44 -1.58 35.68
C GLY A 313 -16.77 -1.28 34.22
N HIS A 314 -17.92 -1.78 33.76
CA HIS A 314 -18.48 -1.39 32.47
C HIS A 314 -18.93 0.08 32.48
N VAL A 315 -19.04 0.68 31.29
CA VAL A 315 -19.51 2.06 31.11
C VAL A 315 -20.81 2.13 30.31
N THR A 316 -21.51 1.01 30.20
CA THR A 316 -22.83 0.90 29.56
C THR A 316 -23.95 1.42 30.45
N ASN A 317 -25.13 1.63 29.86
CA ASN A 317 -26.32 2.08 30.58
C ASN A 317 -26.56 1.30 31.90
N ASN A 318 -26.94 2.01 32.95
CA ASN A 318 -27.10 1.55 34.34
C ASN A 318 -25.81 1.11 35.08
N SER A 319 -24.63 1.27 34.48
CA SER A 319 -23.36 1.09 35.20
C SER A 319 -23.12 2.25 36.17
N PHE A 320 -22.27 2.04 37.17
CA PHE A 320 -21.91 3.07 38.15
C PHE A 320 -20.39 3.26 38.24
N VAL A 321 -19.99 4.50 38.54
CA VAL A 321 -18.62 4.85 38.92
C VAL A 321 -18.63 5.36 40.36
N LEU A 322 -17.68 4.88 41.16
CA LEU A 322 -17.46 5.31 42.53
C LEU A 322 -16.27 6.27 42.58
N TYR A 323 -16.50 7.48 43.09
CA TYR A 323 -15.49 8.48 43.39
C TYR A 323 -15.11 8.45 44.86
N LYS A 324 -13.81 8.42 45.14
CA LYS A 324 -13.25 8.44 46.49
C LYS A 324 -12.15 9.48 46.58
N CYS A 325 -12.23 10.38 47.57
CA CYS A 325 -11.18 11.37 47.81
C CYS A 325 -9.85 10.69 48.18
N LEU A 326 -8.75 11.34 47.80
CA LEU A 326 -7.40 10.91 48.16
C LEU A 326 -7.17 11.00 49.68
N HIS A 327 -6.13 10.33 50.17
CA HIS A 327 -5.72 10.43 51.56
C HIS A 327 -5.42 11.90 51.94
N GLY A 328 -5.93 12.34 53.09
CA GLY A 328 -5.88 13.74 53.51
C GLY A 328 -6.99 14.64 52.94
N TYR A 329 -7.96 14.07 52.20
CA TYR A 329 -9.12 14.78 51.68
C TYR A 329 -10.43 14.06 52.02
N SER A 330 -11.50 14.81 52.25
CA SER A 330 -12.87 14.29 52.40
C SER A 330 -13.82 14.94 51.40
N MET A 331 -14.94 14.26 51.12
CA MET A 331 -15.96 14.75 50.20
C MET A 331 -16.71 15.91 50.85
N ALA A 332 -16.44 17.13 50.39
CA ALA A 332 -17.08 18.34 50.90
C ALA A 332 -18.43 18.60 50.23
N SER A 333 -18.57 18.27 48.94
CA SER A 333 -19.83 18.30 48.21
C SER A 333 -19.84 17.34 47.02
N GLY A 334 -21.03 17.09 46.46
CA GLY A 334 -21.22 16.21 45.30
C GLY A 334 -21.56 14.77 45.67
N ASP A 335 -21.76 13.95 44.65
CA ASP A 335 -22.17 12.55 44.80
C ASP A 335 -20.97 11.61 44.66
N PRO A 336 -20.79 10.63 45.57
CA PRO A 336 -19.73 9.63 45.44
C PRO A 336 -20.01 8.61 44.35
N ILE A 337 -21.26 8.49 43.90
CA ILE A 337 -21.65 7.51 42.88
C ILE A 337 -22.32 8.25 41.74
N HIS A 338 -21.78 8.11 40.53
CA HIS A 338 -22.47 8.56 39.31
C HIS A 338 -22.99 7.35 38.55
N THR A 339 -24.20 7.46 38.00
CA THR A 339 -24.86 6.40 37.24
C THR A 339 -24.85 6.73 35.76
N CYS A 340 -24.45 5.78 34.92
CA CYS A 340 -24.52 5.94 33.47
C CYS A 340 -25.98 5.84 33.02
N ILE A 341 -26.51 6.92 32.44
CA ILE A 341 -27.84 6.94 31.83
C ILE A 341 -27.68 7.37 30.37
N SER A 342 -28.00 6.43 29.47
CA SER A 342 -27.78 6.55 28.03
C SER A 342 -26.31 6.84 27.69
N THR A 343 -25.96 8.10 27.45
CA THR A 343 -24.61 8.54 27.01
C THR A 343 -23.92 9.47 28.01
N ARG A 344 -24.47 9.64 29.22
CA ARG A 344 -23.92 10.55 30.23
C ARG A 344 -23.89 9.92 31.62
N TRP A 345 -22.81 10.20 32.34
CA TRP A 345 -22.72 9.97 33.78
C TRP A 345 -23.58 11.00 34.51
N ILE A 346 -24.51 10.52 35.32
CA ILE A 346 -25.46 11.33 36.10
C ILE A 346 -25.05 11.30 37.57
N GLY A 347 -24.78 12.47 38.11
CA GLY A 347 -24.47 12.74 39.52
C GLY A 347 -23.92 14.16 39.66
N VAL A 348 -23.91 14.69 40.87
CA VAL A 348 -23.30 16.00 41.17
C VAL A 348 -21.78 15.83 41.26
N ASP A 349 -21.04 16.72 40.63
CA ASP A 349 -19.57 16.69 40.59
C ASP A 349 -18.97 16.62 42.01
N PRO A 350 -18.14 15.59 42.32
CA PRO A 350 -17.52 15.45 43.62
C PRO A 350 -16.43 16.50 43.83
N TYR A 351 -16.49 17.19 44.96
CA TYR A 351 -15.50 18.15 45.39
C TYR A 351 -14.84 17.67 46.69
N CYS A 352 -13.54 17.39 46.61
CA CYS A 352 -12.74 16.95 47.75
C CYS A 352 -12.00 18.13 48.38
N LYS A 353 -12.10 18.27 49.70
CA LYS A 353 -11.41 19.31 50.49
C LYS A 353 -10.47 18.65 51.50
N GLU A 354 -9.38 19.34 51.84
CA GLU A 354 -8.42 18.86 52.85
C GLU A 354 -9.13 18.53 54.17
N SER A 355 -8.85 17.35 54.69
CA SER A 355 -9.49 16.80 55.87
C SER A 355 -8.63 15.74 56.54
N CYS A 356 -8.74 15.64 57.86
CA CYS A 356 -8.11 14.58 58.65
C CYS A 356 -8.90 13.27 58.66
N GLY A 357 -10.07 13.24 58.01
CA GLY A 357 -11.00 12.11 58.07
C GLY A 357 -11.57 11.88 59.48
N THR A 358 -12.08 10.68 59.73
CA THR A 358 -12.63 10.31 61.04
C THR A 358 -11.53 10.32 62.11
N PRO A 359 -11.76 10.97 63.28
CA PRO A 359 -10.79 10.95 64.38
C PRO A 359 -10.39 9.52 64.79
N PRO A 360 -9.12 9.30 65.19
CA PRO A 360 -8.66 7.99 65.63
C PRO A 360 -9.48 7.44 66.81
N SER A 361 -9.80 6.15 66.81
CA SER A 361 -10.51 5.53 67.94
C SER A 361 -9.50 5.03 68.97
N TYR A 362 -9.74 5.34 70.25
CA TYR A 362 -8.92 4.89 71.38
C TYR A 362 -9.74 4.04 72.36
N ASP A 363 -9.09 3.10 73.03
CA ASP A 363 -9.77 2.17 73.94
C ASP A 363 -10.40 2.87 75.14
N ASN A 364 -11.59 2.40 75.54
CA ASN A 364 -12.36 2.97 76.65
C ASN A 364 -12.67 4.48 76.51
N THR A 365 -12.62 5.02 75.30
CA THR A 365 -13.00 6.41 75.00
C THR A 365 -14.29 6.51 74.19
N THR A 366 -14.91 7.68 74.24
CA THR A 366 -15.94 8.17 73.33
C THR A 366 -15.48 9.52 72.82
N TYR A 367 -15.75 9.83 71.55
CA TYR A 367 -15.38 11.12 70.97
C TYR A 367 -16.53 11.73 70.17
N SER A 368 -16.53 13.06 70.11
CA SER A 368 -17.48 13.86 69.33
C SER A 368 -16.73 14.97 68.61
N TYR A 369 -17.10 15.24 67.37
CA TYR A 369 -16.53 16.30 66.53
C TYR A 369 -17.62 16.87 65.63
N ASP A 370 -17.50 18.14 65.25
CA ASP A 370 -18.50 18.82 64.41
C ASP A 370 -18.16 18.73 62.91
N ASP A 371 -16.88 18.78 62.56
CA ASP A 371 -16.37 18.70 61.19
C ASP A 371 -14.96 18.06 61.21
N THR A 372 -14.41 17.74 60.04
CA THR A 372 -13.11 17.08 59.87
C THR A 372 -12.13 17.90 59.04
N VAL A 373 -12.40 19.20 58.84
CA VAL A 373 -11.55 20.13 58.07
C VAL A 373 -10.44 20.73 58.93
N ASN A 374 -9.49 21.41 58.30
CA ASN A 374 -8.39 22.07 59.00
C ASN A 374 -8.90 23.01 60.12
N GLY A 375 -8.38 22.82 61.34
CA GLY A 375 -8.77 23.56 62.55
C GLY A 375 -9.98 22.99 63.30
N SER A 376 -10.65 21.95 62.81
CA SER A 376 -11.72 21.27 63.55
C SER A 376 -11.18 20.60 64.81
N ILE A 377 -12.01 20.50 65.86
CA ILE A 377 -11.61 19.93 67.15
C ILE A 377 -12.47 18.70 67.46
N ALA A 378 -11.82 17.56 67.73
CA ALA A 378 -12.44 16.36 68.26
C ALA A 378 -12.26 16.32 69.78
N VAL A 379 -13.36 16.15 70.51
CA VAL A 379 -13.39 16.10 71.97
C VAL A 379 -13.53 14.65 72.42
N TYR A 380 -12.52 14.14 73.10
CA TYR A 380 -12.48 12.79 73.65
C TYR A 380 -12.85 12.78 75.14
N LYS A 381 -13.57 11.73 75.56
CA LYS A 381 -13.99 11.48 76.94
C LYS A 381 -13.84 10.01 77.28
N CYS A 382 -13.39 9.69 78.48
CA CYS A 382 -13.40 8.31 78.97
C CYS A 382 -14.85 7.81 79.17
N LYS A 383 -15.09 6.53 78.87
CA LYS A 383 -16.35 5.84 79.15
C LYS A 383 -16.58 5.78 80.67
N GLY A 384 -17.85 5.66 81.09
CA GLY A 384 -18.22 5.61 82.51
C GLY A 384 -17.46 4.52 83.27
N GLY A 385 -16.90 4.87 84.43
CA GLY A 385 -16.05 3.98 85.24
C GLY A 385 -14.56 4.05 84.93
N TYR A 386 -14.15 4.81 83.91
CA TYR A 386 -12.74 5.07 83.58
C TYR A 386 -12.39 6.54 83.77
N PHE A 387 -11.15 6.79 84.17
CA PHE A 387 -10.58 8.11 84.37
C PHE A 387 -9.40 8.33 83.43
N ILE A 388 -9.12 9.60 83.12
CA ILE A 388 -7.99 9.99 82.27
C ILE A 388 -6.70 9.56 82.98
N HIS A 389 -5.94 8.67 82.36
CA HIS A 389 -4.63 8.25 82.83
C HIS A 389 -3.52 9.13 82.22
N SER A 390 -3.53 9.29 80.90
CA SER A 390 -2.56 10.09 80.13
C SER A 390 -3.19 10.56 78.80
N GLY A 391 -2.54 11.50 78.11
CA GLY A 391 -2.96 11.98 76.78
C GLY A 391 -3.82 13.24 76.77
N ASP A 392 -4.29 13.62 75.57
CA ASP A 392 -5.05 14.85 75.35
C ASP A 392 -6.55 14.56 75.17
N THR A 393 -7.40 15.44 75.71
CA THR A 393 -8.86 15.33 75.52
C THR A 393 -9.36 16.09 74.30
N LEU A 394 -8.52 16.93 73.70
CA LEU A 394 -8.83 17.75 72.54
C LEU A 394 -7.82 17.46 71.45
N HIS A 395 -8.30 17.02 70.30
CA HIS A 395 -7.47 16.77 69.13
C HIS A 395 -7.85 17.77 68.03
N GLU A 396 -6.88 18.54 67.54
CA GLU A 396 -7.09 19.52 66.46
C GLU A 396 -6.73 18.88 65.12
N CYS A 397 -7.61 18.99 64.12
CA CYS A 397 -7.34 18.51 62.78
C CYS A 397 -6.33 19.43 62.07
N LYS A 398 -5.15 18.89 61.75
CA LYS A 398 -4.18 19.48 60.82
C LYS A 398 -3.94 18.49 59.69
N PRO A 399 -4.68 18.61 58.56
CA PRO A 399 -4.67 17.61 57.52
C PRO A 399 -3.25 17.17 57.12
N PRO A 400 -2.99 15.86 56.97
CA PRO A 400 -3.97 14.78 56.91
C PRO A 400 -4.32 14.12 58.27
N GLU A 401 -3.81 14.61 59.39
CA GLU A 401 -3.89 13.90 60.68
C GLU A 401 -4.47 14.76 61.82
N TRP A 402 -5.10 14.08 62.77
CA TRP A 402 -5.54 14.69 64.02
C TRP A 402 -4.34 14.83 64.97
N THR A 403 -4.09 16.05 65.45
CA THR A 403 -3.03 16.33 66.42
C THR A 403 -3.49 16.02 67.84
N GLY A 404 -2.54 15.70 68.74
CA GLY A 404 -2.80 15.36 70.13
C GLY A 404 -2.22 14.00 70.52
N TYR A 405 -1.85 13.84 71.79
CA TYR A 405 -1.39 12.57 72.33
C TYR A 405 -2.60 11.63 72.56
N PRO A 406 -2.51 10.33 72.18
CA PRO A 406 -3.60 9.37 72.36
C PRO A 406 -4.15 9.37 73.79
N LEU A 407 -5.48 9.48 73.94
CA LEU A 407 -6.13 9.48 75.25
C LEU A 407 -6.17 8.06 75.82
N GLU A 408 -5.45 7.84 76.92
CA GLU A 408 -5.47 6.58 77.66
C GLU A 408 -6.36 6.69 78.89
N CYS A 409 -7.35 5.79 78.99
CA CYS A 409 -8.30 5.75 80.09
C CYS A 409 -8.09 4.48 80.94
N SER A 410 -7.92 4.64 82.25
CA SER A 410 -7.74 3.54 83.22
C SER A 410 -8.86 3.52 84.25
N ASN A 411 -9.18 2.33 84.76
CA ASN A 411 -10.09 2.11 85.88
C ASN A 411 -9.37 2.21 87.24
N GLU A 412 -8.04 2.31 87.27
CA GLU A 412 -7.26 2.57 88.48
C GLU A 412 -7.13 4.08 88.73
N LEU A 413 -7.65 4.54 89.87
CA LEU A 413 -7.43 5.92 90.32
C LEU A 413 -5.93 6.14 90.57
N THR A 414 -5.30 6.98 89.76
CA THR A 414 -3.92 7.40 90.02
C THR A 414 -3.84 8.15 91.35
N LEU A 415 -2.72 8.02 92.06
CA LEU A 415 -2.46 8.75 93.32
C LEU A 415 -2.67 10.27 93.18
N ASP A 416 -2.47 10.80 91.97
CA ASP A 416 -2.67 12.21 91.65
C ASP A 416 -4.17 12.58 91.48
N ALA A 417 -4.98 11.66 90.93
CA ALA A 417 -6.43 11.82 90.93
C ALA A 417 -7.00 11.77 92.36
N ILE A 418 -6.47 10.90 93.21
CA ILE A 418 -6.85 10.82 94.64
C ILE A 418 -6.45 12.10 95.39
N SER A 419 -5.26 12.64 95.12
CA SER A 419 -4.77 13.86 95.79
C SER A 419 -5.62 15.08 95.44
N LYS A 420 -6.03 15.20 94.18
CA LYS A 420 -6.90 16.28 93.68
C LYS A 420 -8.32 16.16 94.21
N LEU A 421 -8.89 14.95 94.21
CA LEU A 421 -10.20 14.67 94.80
C LEU A 421 -10.23 15.00 96.31
N LYS A 422 -9.13 14.70 97.02
CA LYS A 422 -8.98 15.04 98.44
C LYS A 422 -8.98 16.56 98.67
N GLU A 423 -8.30 17.33 97.85
CA GLU A 423 -8.30 18.80 97.97
C GLU A 423 -9.64 19.41 97.57
N ASP A 424 -10.33 18.89 96.55
CA ASP A 424 -11.67 19.36 96.16
C ASP A 424 -12.72 19.09 97.25
N ILE A 425 -12.73 17.88 97.83
CA ILE A 425 -13.60 17.53 98.98
C ILE A 425 -13.27 18.41 100.19
N LYS A 426 -11.99 18.66 100.45
CA LYS A 426 -11.54 19.51 101.56
C LYS A 426 -12.00 20.96 101.35
N LYS A 427 -11.98 21.47 100.12
CA LYS A 427 -12.44 22.83 99.80
C LYS A 427 -13.96 22.98 99.96
N GLU A 428 -14.74 21.99 99.55
CA GLU A 428 -16.20 21.91 99.77
C GLU A 428 -16.57 21.82 101.26
N LEU A 429 -15.79 21.07 102.05
CA LEU A 429 -16.04 20.88 103.48
C LEU A 429 -15.56 22.05 104.37
N LEU A 430 -14.73 22.95 103.84
CA LEU A 430 -14.24 24.11 104.58
C LEU A 430 -15.28 25.24 104.53
N VAL A 431 -16.20 25.22 105.49
CA VAL A 431 -17.09 26.34 105.76
C VAL A 431 -16.28 27.49 106.37
N ASP A 432 -16.33 28.68 105.75
CA ASP A 432 -15.71 29.88 106.33
C ASP A 432 -16.33 30.16 107.70
N ARG A 433 -15.53 30.04 108.76
CA ARG A 433 -15.96 30.27 110.15
C ARG A 433 -16.60 31.65 110.32
N LYS A 434 -16.22 32.65 109.53
CA LYS A 434 -16.80 34.00 109.59
C LYS A 434 -18.22 34.08 109.04
N SER A 435 -18.64 33.13 108.20
CA SER A 435 -20.01 33.06 107.66
C SER A 435 -20.97 32.26 108.55
N THR A 436 -20.46 31.55 109.57
CA THR A 436 -21.32 30.77 110.47
C THR A 436 -22.19 31.64 111.36
N THR A 437 -23.44 31.22 111.54
CA THR A 437 -24.45 31.89 112.38
C THR A 437 -23.98 32.05 113.83
N ALA A 438 -23.21 31.08 114.36
CA ALA A 438 -22.63 31.17 115.68
C ALA A 438 -21.62 32.33 115.83
N TYR A 439 -20.80 32.57 114.81
CA TYR A 439 -19.87 33.70 114.79
C TYR A 439 -20.61 35.03 114.63
N ILE A 440 -21.61 35.12 113.75
CA ILE A 440 -22.44 36.32 113.56
C ILE A 440 -23.19 36.70 114.85
N ASN A 441 -23.79 35.71 115.53
CA ASN A 441 -24.52 35.91 116.79
C ASN A 441 -23.60 36.30 117.96
N SER A 442 -22.31 35.94 117.91
CA SER A 442 -21.33 36.37 118.94
C SER A 442 -20.98 37.87 118.86
N LYS A 443 -21.30 38.53 117.73
CA LYS A 443 -20.95 39.93 117.45
C LYS A 443 -22.15 40.88 117.54
N THR A 444 -23.37 40.39 117.75
CA THR A 444 -24.60 41.20 117.78
C THR A 444 -25.30 41.06 119.14
N SER A 445 -25.24 42.09 120.00
CA SER A 445 -26.12 42.16 121.18
C SER A 445 -27.52 42.57 120.72
N ALA A 446 -28.54 41.82 121.12
CA ALA A 446 -29.93 42.13 120.78
C ALA A 446 -30.35 43.50 121.35
N ALA A 447 -30.96 44.35 120.51
CA ALA A 447 -31.58 45.59 120.96
C ALA A 447 -32.91 45.28 121.67
N ASP A 448 -33.04 45.67 122.95
CA ASP A 448 -34.28 45.52 123.73
C ASP A 448 -35.14 46.81 123.61
N PRO A 449 -36.34 46.76 122.99
CA PRO A 449 -37.18 47.92 122.75
C PRO A 449 -38.04 48.34 123.97
N ARG A 450 -37.86 47.76 125.16
CA ARG A 450 -38.65 48.14 126.35
C ARG A 450 -38.43 49.62 126.72
N PRO A 451 -39.50 50.43 126.89
CA PRO A 451 -39.40 51.88 127.13
C PRO A 451 -38.71 52.26 128.46
N SER A 452 -38.60 51.34 129.42
CA SER A 452 -37.89 51.57 130.68
C SER A 452 -36.36 51.65 130.53
N SER A 453 -35.76 50.95 129.57
CA SER A 453 -34.30 50.97 129.35
C SER A 453 -33.84 52.25 128.63
N ARG A 454 -34.66 52.77 127.70
CA ARG A 454 -34.41 54.02 126.99
C ARG A 454 -34.50 55.26 127.89
N ALA A 455 -35.42 55.27 128.86
CA ALA A 455 -35.60 56.41 129.77
C ALA A 455 -34.44 56.57 130.78
N ILE A 456 -33.87 55.47 131.28
CA ILE A 456 -32.74 55.51 132.22
C ILE A 456 -31.45 55.97 131.50
N GLY A 457 -31.24 55.53 130.27
CA GLY A 457 -30.07 55.91 129.47
C GLY A 457 -30.05 57.41 129.11
N THR A 458 -31.18 58.00 128.75
CA THR A 458 -31.25 59.43 128.38
C THR A 458 -31.13 60.34 129.60
N VAL A 459 -31.72 59.99 130.74
CA VAL A 459 -31.59 60.77 131.99
C VAL A 459 -30.14 60.75 132.50
N GLY A 460 -29.45 59.61 132.41
CA GLY A 460 -28.04 59.50 132.80
C GLY A 460 -27.10 60.36 131.94
N VAL A 461 -27.32 60.40 130.62
CA VAL A 461 -26.51 61.23 129.71
C VAL A 461 -26.75 62.73 129.96
N VAL A 462 -27.99 63.14 130.20
CA VAL A 462 -28.30 64.55 130.52
C VAL A 462 -27.66 64.98 131.84
N PHE A 463 -27.69 64.12 132.88
CA PHE A 463 -27.08 64.46 134.17
C PHE A 463 -25.56 64.56 134.08
N LEU A 464 -24.90 63.62 133.38
CA LEU A 464 -23.45 63.63 133.20
C LEU A 464 -22.97 64.83 132.36
N THR A 465 -23.69 65.16 131.29
CA THR A 465 -23.37 66.33 130.46
C THR A 465 -23.58 67.65 131.21
N LEU A 466 -24.62 67.75 132.04
CA LEU A 466 -24.86 68.92 132.88
C LEU A 466 -23.78 69.08 133.95
N CYS A 467 -23.38 68.00 134.64
CA CYS A 467 -22.27 68.02 135.59
C CYS A 467 -20.94 68.42 134.93
N LEU A 468 -20.62 67.89 133.75
CA LEU A 468 -19.39 68.26 133.02
C LEU A 468 -19.41 69.74 132.60
N SER A 469 -20.56 70.25 132.15
CA SER A 469 -20.69 71.65 131.76
C SER A 469 -20.49 72.61 132.94
N ILE A 470 -20.96 72.25 134.14
CA ILE A 470 -20.74 73.03 135.36
C ILE A 470 -19.26 73.02 135.75
N LEU A 471 -18.58 71.88 135.68
CA LEU A 471 -17.15 71.79 135.95
C LEU A 471 -16.33 72.65 134.98
N LEU A 472 -16.64 72.59 133.69
CA LEU A 472 -15.98 73.43 132.68
C LEU A 472 -16.24 74.93 132.88
N LEU A 473 -17.45 75.31 133.32
CA LEU A 473 -17.77 76.71 133.65
C LEU A 473 -16.99 77.19 134.88
N LEU A 474 -16.84 76.35 135.92
CA LEU A 474 -16.01 76.68 137.08
C LEU A 474 -14.53 76.84 136.70
N ASP A 475 -13.99 75.94 135.87
CA ASP A 475 -12.62 76.04 135.36
C ASP A 475 -12.42 77.30 134.51
N MET A 476 -13.40 77.68 133.68
CA MET A 476 -13.37 78.93 132.90
C MET A 476 -13.34 80.17 133.80
N ILE A 477 -14.16 80.22 134.85
CA ILE A 477 -14.17 81.32 135.82
C ILE A 477 -12.84 81.40 136.56
N GLN A 478 -12.26 80.25 136.94
CA GLN A 478 -10.95 80.18 137.57
C GLN A 478 -9.86 80.71 136.62
N CYS A 479 -9.91 80.31 135.35
CA CYS A 479 -8.97 80.73 134.31
C CYS A 479 -9.02 82.24 134.06
N GLU A 480 -10.23 82.84 134.06
CA GLU A 480 -10.39 84.30 133.91
C GLU A 480 -9.86 85.07 135.13
N LYS A 481 -10.02 84.54 136.34
CA LYS A 481 -9.43 85.10 137.57
C LYS A 481 -7.90 85.06 137.55
N TYR A 482 -7.30 83.95 137.08
CA TYR A 482 -5.85 83.86 136.86
C TYR A 482 -5.38 84.81 135.74
N ARG A 483 -6.16 85.00 134.68
CA ARG A 483 -5.85 85.94 133.59
C ARG A 483 -5.84 87.39 134.06
N GLN A 484 -6.80 87.80 134.89
CA GLN A 484 -6.84 89.14 135.49
C GLN A 484 -5.67 89.37 136.47
N MET A 485 -5.31 88.38 137.29
CA MET A 485 -4.10 88.46 138.15
C MET A 485 -2.80 88.57 137.34
N PHE A 486 -2.67 87.84 136.24
CA PHE A 486 -1.45 87.89 135.41
C PHE A 486 -1.30 89.24 134.68
N GLN A 487 -2.41 89.89 134.28
CA GLN A 487 -2.39 91.23 133.68
C GLN A 487 -2.07 92.36 134.68
N SER A 488 -2.26 92.15 135.99
CA SER A 488 -1.87 93.12 137.03
C SER A 488 -0.40 93.01 137.48
N CYS A 489 0.31 91.92 137.15
CA CYS A 489 1.74 91.75 137.42
C CYS A 489 2.66 92.24 136.29
N LEU A 490 2.10 92.58 135.13
CA LEU A 490 2.82 92.99 133.91
C LEU A 490 2.68 94.50 133.60
N ARG A 491 2.25 95.30 134.58
CA ARG A 491 2.10 96.76 134.47
C ARG A 491 2.83 97.50 135.57
#